data_AF-W1RWU5-F1
#
_entry.id   AF-W1RWU5-F1
#
_cell.length_a   1.000
_cell.length_b   1.000
_cell.length_c   1.000
_cell.angle_alpha   90.00
_cell.angle_beta   90.00
_cell.angle_gamma   90.00
#
_symmetry.space_group_name_H-M   'P 1'
#
loop_
_entity.id
_entity.type
_entity.pdbx_description
1 polymer ?
#
loop_
_entity_poly.entity_id
_entity_poly.type
_entity_poly.pdbx_seq_one_letter_code
_entity_poly.pdbx_strand_id
1 'polypeptide(L)'
;MKKRTLAGLGMMALALAACGGRQPLKPLEGQSLPAVPVGAATAPSSTDLLTTSVQARPERNVELLTQSRERGDDKFDLPPEARPQ
;
A
#
# COMPACT_ATOMS: atom_id res chain seq x y z
N MET A 1 39.79 -17.22 -20.06
CA MET A 1 38.67 -16.37 -20.52
C MET A 1 37.36 -16.72 -19.82
N LYS A 2 36.77 -17.89 -20.05
CA LYS A 2 35.40 -18.25 -19.61
C LYS A 2 35.17 -18.30 -18.08
N LYS A 3 36.19 -18.71 -17.31
CA LYS A 3 36.12 -18.73 -15.83
C LYS A 3 36.14 -17.33 -15.20
N ARG A 4 36.86 -16.37 -15.82
CA ARG A 4 36.93 -14.98 -15.36
C ARG A 4 35.62 -14.23 -15.64
N THR A 5 35.00 -14.48 -16.79
CA THR A 5 33.68 -13.92 -17.11
C THR A 5 32.57 -14.49 -16.22
N LEU A 6 32.61 -15.80 -15.91
CA LEU A 6 31.67 -16.41 -14.95
C LEU A 6 31.85 -15.84 -13.54
N ALA A 7 33.09 -15.66 -13.07
CA ALA A 7 33.36 -15.05 -11.78
C ALA A 7 32.89 -13.59 -11.71
N GLY A 8 33.15 -12.81 -12.77
CA GLY A 8 32.68 -11.42 -12.86
C GLY A 8 31.17 -11.30 -12.84
N LEU A 9 30.46 -12.16 -13.59
CA LEU A 9 29.00 -12.19 -13.61
C LEU A 9 28.41 -12.59 -12.25
N GLY A 10 29.01 -13.57 -11.57
CA GLY A 10 28.60 -13.97 -10.22
C GLY A 10 28.76 -12.85 -9.19
N MET A 11 29.87 -12.11 -9.23
CA MET A 11 30.12 -10.98 -8.33
C MET A 11 29.09 -9.85 -8.53
N MET A 12 28.75 -9.57 -9.79
CA MET A 12 27.74 -8.57 -10.16
C MET A 12 26.35 -8.95 -9.62
N ALA A 13 25.95 -10.22 -9.76
CA ALA A 13 24.66 -10.70 -9.26
C ALA A 13 24.56 -10.61 -7.73
N LEU A 14 25.65 -10.94 -7.01
CA LEU A 14 25.73 -10.80 -5.54
C LEU A 14 25.62 -9.34 -5.09
N ALA A 15 26.25 -8.41 -5.82
CA ALA A 15 26.16 -6.98 -5.52
C ALA A 15 24.75 -6.42 -5.68
N LEU A 16 23.99 -6.88 -6.70
CA LEU A 16 22.61 -6.44 -6.93
C LEU A 16 21.63 -7.00 -5.89
N ALA A 17 21.91 -8.18 -5.32
CA ALA A 17 21.05 -8.79 -4.30
C ALA A 17 21.15 -8.13 -2.91
N ALA A 18 22.16 -7.28 -2.67
CA ALA A 18 22.39 -6.67 -1.36
C ALA A 18 21.46 -5.48 -1.02
N CYS A 19 20.77 -4.90 -2.00
CA CYS A 19 19.97 -3.68 -1.83
C CYS A 19 18.47 -3.97 -1.61
N GLY A 20 18.12 -4.73 -0.56
CA GLY A 20 16.72 -5.11 -0.32
C GLY A 20 16.37 -5.59 1.09
N GLY A 21 17.27 -5.45 2.07
CA GLY A 21 17.03 -5.90 3.44
C GLY A 21 15.89 -5.12 4.09
N ARG A 22 14.80 -5.82 4.45
CA ARG A 22 13.74 -5.26 5.30
C ARG A 22 14.04 -5.61 6.75
N GLN A 23 14.15 -4.58 7.58
CA GLN A 23 14.26 -4.70 9.02
C GLN A 23 13.28 -3.72 9.68
N PRO A 24 12.78 -4.01 10.89
CA PRO A 24 11.88 -3.10 11.59
C PRO A 24 12.51 -1.71 11.72
N LEU A 25 11.74 -0.67 11.42
CA LEU A 25 12.23 0.70 11.61
C LEU A 25 12.44 0.96 13.10
N LYS A 26 13.54 1.66 13.40
CA LYS A 26 13.86 2.17 14.72
C LYS A 26 13.82 3.70 14.69
N PRO A 27 13.48 4.35 15.81
CA PRO A 27 13.64 5.80 15.93
C PRO A 27 15.07 6.23 15.62
N LEU A 28 15.23 7.47 15.11
CA LEU A 28 16.55 8.08 15.00
C LEU A 28 17.20 8.18 16.39
N GLU A 29 18.52 8.25 16.42
CA GLU A 29 19.25 8.44 17.68
C GLU A 29 18.76 9.69 18.43
N GLY A 30 18.53 9.54 19.73
CA GLY A 30 17.96 10.59 20.58
C GLY A 30 16.45 10.79 20.47
N GLN A 31 15.76 10.07 19.58
CA GLN A 31 14.30 10.11 19.45
C GLN A 31 13.65 8.88 20.09
N SER A 32 12.40 9.05 20.53
CA SER A 32 11.58 7.97 21.09
C SER A 32 10.35 7.73 20.22
N LEU A 33 9.70 6.58 20.40
CA LEU A 33 8.40 6.34 19.78
C LEU A 33 7.36 7.33 20.33
N PRO A 34 6.28 7.61 19.56
CA PRO A 34 5.18 8.43 20.04
C PRO A 34 4.65 7.94 21.39
N ALA A 35 4.17 8.89 22.21
CA ALA A 35 3.55 8.58 23.50
C ALA A 35 2.32 7.66 23.33
N VAL A 36 1.95 6.97 24.41
CA VAL A 36 0.77 6.11 24.44
C VAL A 36 -0.48 6.93 24.12
N PRO A 37 -1.27 6.55 23.11
CA PRO A 37 -2.53 7.23 22.80
C PRO A 37 -3.52 7.13 23.95
N VAL A 38 -4.39 8.13 24.09
CA VAL A 38 -5.47 8.09 25.08
C VAL A 38 -6.36 6.87 24.84
N GLY A 39 -6.57 6.07 25.88
CA GLY A 39 -7.39 4.85 25.82
C GLY A 39 -6.65 3.60 25.34
N ALA A 40 -5.35 3.70 24.99
CA ALA A 40 -4.52 2.56 24.66
C ALA A 40 -3.75 2.06 25.89
N ALA A 41 -3.54 0.75 25.99
CA ALA A 41 -2.74 0.16 27.08
C ALA A 41 -1.23 0.38 26.88
N THR A 42 -0.77 0.47 25.64
CA THR A 42 0.65 0.58 25.27
C THR A 42 0.84 1.46 24.03
N ALA A 43 2.05 1.97 23.83
CA ALA A 43 2.41 2.70 22.63
C ALA A 43 2.45 1.75 21.41
N PRO A 44 2.06 2.22 20.22
CA PRO A 44 2.13 1.42 19.00
C PRO A 44 3.57 1.15 18.57
N SER A 45 3.82 -0.01 17.97
CA SER A 45 5.12 -0.33 17.37
C SER A 45 5.35 0.40 16.05
N SER A 46 6.58 0.41 15.54
CA SER A 46 6.86 0.95 14.21
C SER A 46 6.10 0.22 13.10
N THR A 47 5.88 -1.09 13.23
CA THR A 47 5.05 -1.86 12.29
C THR A 47 3.59 -1.41 12.33
N ASP A 48 3.04 -1.19 13.52
CA ASP A 48 1.64 -0.76 13.67
C ASP A 48 1.41 0.61 13.03
N LEU A 49 2.35 1.53 13.22
CA LEU A 49 2.29 2.88 12.65
C LEU A 49 2.40 2.90 11.12
N LEU A 50 3.12 1.95 10.54
CA LEU A 50 3.26 1.82 9.08
C LEU A 50 2.10 1.06 8.44
N THR A 51 1.29 0.36 9.24
CA THR A 51 0.18 -0.45 8.75
C THR A 51 -1.05 0.43 8.58
N THR A 52 -1.53 0.57 7.34
CA THR A 52 -2.74 1.35 7.06
C THR A 52 -3.98 0.62 7.56
N SER A 53 -4.85 1.32 8.30
CA SER A 53 -6.14 0.79 8.72
C SER A 53 -7.13 0.66 7.55
N VAL A 54 -8.19 -0.11 7.75
CA VAL A 54 -9.28 -0.26 6.77
C VAL A 54 -9.96 1.08 6.48
N GLN A 55 -10.07 1.95 7.47
CA GLN A 55 -10.64 3.29 7.30
C GLN A 55 -9.73 4.18 6.45
N ALA A 56 -8.41 4.07 6.62
CA ALA A 56 -7.44 4.83 5.85
C ALA A 56 -7.27 4.30 4.41
N ARG A 57 -7.38 2.97 4.25
CA ARG A 57 -7.25 2.29 2.96
C ARG A 57 -8.25 1.14 2.88
N PRO A 58 -9.51 1.42 2.54
CA PRO A 58 -10.53 0.39 2.44
C PRO A 58 -10.20 -0.58 1.32
N GLU A 59 -10.52 -1.84 1.54
CA GLU A 59 -10.46 -2.82 0.47
C GLU A 59 -11.48 -2.44 -0.60
N ARG A 60 -11.07 -2.53 -1.87
CA ARG A 60 -11.99 -2.42 -2.97
C ARG A 60 -12.68 -3.77 -3.12
N ASN A 61 -14.01 -3.76 -3.21
CA ASN A 61 -14.74 -4.95 -3.64
C ASN A 61 -14.16 -5.42 -4.98
N VAL A 62 -13.57 -6.61 -4.96
CA VAL A 62 -13.13 -7.36 -6.15
C VAL A 62 -14.31 -8.17 -6.70
N GLU A 63 -15.47 -7.52 -6.82
CA GLU A 63 -16.57 -8.14 -7.55
C GLU A 63 -16.09 -8.28 -8.99
N LEU A 64 -15.73 -9.50 -9.38
CA LEU A 64 -15.24 -9.85 -10.70
C LEU A 64 -16.41 -9.72 -11.68
N LEU A 65 -16.75 -8.50 -12.07
CA LEU A 65 -17.57 -8.26 -13.25
C LEU A 65 -16.75 -8.70 -14.45
N THR A 66 -16.92 -9.94 -14.87
CA THR A 66 -16.26 -10.51 -16.05
C THR A 66 -16.80 -9.92 -17.35
N GLN A 67 -17.95 -9.26 -17.28
CA GLN A 67 -18.63 -8.58 -18.38
C GLN A 67 -19.44 -7.39 -17.86
N SER A 68 -19.62 -6.39 -18.71
CA SER A 68 -20.51 -5.26 -18.45
C SER A 68 -21.98 -5.71 -18.50
N ARG A 69 -22.82 -5.08 -17.69
CA ARG A 69 -24.28 -5.21 -17.73
C ARG A 69 -24.87 -3.84 -18.03
N GLU A 70 -25.88 -3.80 -18.89
CA GLU A 70 -26.70 -2.61 -19.08
C GLU A 70 -27.38 -2.22 -17.76
N ARG A 71 -27.31 -0.93 -17.42
CA ARG A 71 -27.98 -0.40 -16.23
C ARG A 71 -29.46 -0.31 -16.54
N GLY A 72 -30.30 -0.82 -15.64
CA GLY A 72 -31.75 -0.61 -15.77
C GLY A 72 -32.13 0.86 -15.61
N ASP A 73 -33.29 1.23 -16.12
CA ASP A 73 -33.81 2.59 -16.01
C ASP A 73 -33.80 3.07 -14.56
N ASP A 74 -33.26 4.27 -14.33
CA ASP A 74 -33.26 4.88 -13.00
C ASP A 74 -34.67 5.41 -12.69
N LYS A 75 -35.29 4.84 -11.66
CA LYS A 75 -36.64 5.22 -11.23
C LYS A 75 -36.72 6.67 -10.72
N PHE A 76 -35.58 7.27 -10.43
CA PHE A 76 -35.45 8.64 -9.96
C PHE A 76 -34.89 9.57 -11.04
N ASP A 77 -34.75 9.10 -12.28
CA ASP A 77 -34.33 9.97 -13.39
C ASP A 77 -35.41 11.04 -13.61
N LEU A 78 -35.07 12.27 -13.27
CA LEU A 78 -35.98 13.40 -13.43
C LEU A 78 -35.94 13.85 -14.89
N PRO A 79 -37.10 14.21 -15.49
CA PRO A 79 -37.10 14.78 -16.83
C PRO A 79 -36.25 16.05 -16.86
N PRO A 80 -35.59 16.35 -18.00
CA PRO A 80 -34.83 17.57 -18.16
C PRO A 80 -35.71 18.80 -17.89
N GLU A 81 -35.12 19.84 -17.30
CA GLU A 81 -35.85 21.07 -17.01
C GLU A 81 -36.42 21.67 -18.30
N ALA A 82 -37.67 22.14 -18.24
CA ALA A 82 -38.34 22.72 -19.40
C ALA A 82 -37.64 23.98 -19.94
N ARG A 83 -36.84 24.64 -19.08
CA ARG A 83 -36.01 25.81 -19.41
C ARG A 83 -34.69 25.73 -18.64
N PRO A 84 -33.65 25.09 -19.21
CA PRO A 84 -32.32 25.13 -18.63
C PRO A 84 -31.81 26.58 -18.62
N GLN A 85 -31.26 27.00 -17.48
CA GLN A 85 -30.65 28.33 -17.30
C GLN A 85 -29.29 28.40 -18.00
#